data_AF-A0A8T6J1L1-F1
#
_entry.id   AF-A0A8T6J1L1-F1
#
_cell.length_a   1.000
_cell.length_b   1.000
_cell.length_c   1.000
_cell.angle_alpha   90.00
_cell.angle_beta   90.00
_cell.angle_gamma   90.00
#
_symmetry.space_group_name_H-M   'P 1'
#
loop_
_entity.id
_entity.type
_entity.pdbx_description
1 polymer ?
#
loop_
_entity_poly.entity_id
_entity_poly.type
_entity_poly.pdbx_seq_one_letter_code
_entity_poly.pdbx_strand_id
1 'polypeptide(L)'
;MDIAIVGLPQSGKTATFNALTSGHATTEGGSAGPVQVGVVKVVDQRLSVLGQMYHPRKVVYAEIKFWDLPPAPAEKTQRNQVLSGRHRNILQGADSLLLVVRAFEDDLQG
;
A
#
# COMPACT_ATOMS: atom_id res chain seq x y z
N MET A 1 9.78 -6.85 -5.30
CA MET A 1 9.95 -6.10 -4.04
C MET A 1 8.59 -5.92 -3.41
N ASP A 2 8.45 -6.28 -2.15
CA ASP A 2 7.22 -6.22 -1.35
C ASP A 2 7.33 -5.10 -0.31
N ILE A 3 6.43 -4.11 -0.39
CA ILE A 3 6.40 -2.94 0.49
C ILE A 3 5.09 -2.95 1.30
N ALA A 4 5.19 -2.88 2.62
CA ALA A 4 4.02 -2.79 3.49
C ALA A 4 3.73 -1.34 3.90
N ILE A 5 2.50 -0.89 3.68
CA ILE A 5 2.03 0.44 4.06
C ILE A 5 1.57 0.41 5.52
N VAL A 6 2.16 1.27 6.34
CA VAL A 6 1.91 1.34 7.79
C VAL A 6 1.60 2.78 8.22
N GLY A 7 0.93 2.94 9.34
CA GLY A 7 0.49 4.25 9.83
C GLY A 7 -0.75 4.17 10.71
N LEU A 8 -1.02 5.21 11.48
CA LEU A 8 -2.15 5.27 12.40
C LEU A 8 -3.51 5.21 11.66
N PRO A 9 -4.60 4.79 12.33
CA PRO A 9 -5.94 4.93 11.77
C PRO A 9 -6.18 6.34 11.22
N GLN A 10 -6.91 6.44 10.11
CA GLN A 10 -7.21 7.71 9.43
C GLN A 10 -6.00 8.54 8.96
N SER A 11 -4.78 7.97 8.89
CA SER A 11 -3.61 8.70 8.37
C SER A 11 -3.58 8.86 6.84
N GLY A 12 -4.54 8.28 6.11
CA GLY A 12 -4.57 8.28 4.64
C GLY A 12 -3.85 7.09 3.97
N LYS A 13 -3.56 6.01 4.71
CA LYS A 13 -2.93 4.78 4.17
C LYS A 13 -3.59 4.26 2.89
N THR A 14 -4.89 3.96 2.96
CA THR A 14 -5.65 3.41 1.81
C THR A 14 -5.77 4.42 0.67
N ALA A 15 -5.87 5.72 0.96
CA ALA A 15 -5.83 6.76 -0.07
C ALA A 15 -4.48 6.78 -0.80
N THR A 16 -3.38 6.65 -0.07
CA THR A 16 -2.02 6.55 -0.63
C THR A 16 -1.86 5.28 -1.47
N PHE A 17 -2.35 4.14 -0.97
CA PHE A 17 -2.37 2.87 -1.71
C PHE A 17 -3.11 3.02 -3.04
N ASN A 18 -4.30 3.62 -3.03
CA ASN A 18 -5.11 3.82 -4.22
C ASN A 18 -4.42 4.74 -5.24
N ALA A 19 -3.78 5.81 -4.77
CA ALA A 19 -3.01 6.71 -5.62
C ALA A 19 -1.84 6.00 -6.31
N LEU A 20 -1.13 5.12 -5.60
CA LEU A 20 -0.01 4.34 -6.15
C LEU A 20 -0.47 3.26 -7.15
N THR A 21 -1.65 2.67 -6.92
CA THR A 21 -2.15 1.51 -7.67
C THR A 21 -3.17 1.86 -8.75
N SER A 22 -3.34 3.14 -9.07
CA SER A 22 -4.32 3.64 -10.03
C SER A 22 -5.79 3.28 -9.70
N GLY A 23 -6.12 3.15 -8.41
CA GLY A 23 -7.50 3.22 -7.91
C GLY A 23 -8.37 1.98 -8.10
N HIS A 24 -7.85 0.76 -7.99
CA HIS A 24 -8.66 -0.47 -8.09
C HIS A 24 -8.96 -1.16 -6.75
N ALA A 25 -8.61 -0.53 -5.63
CA ALA A 25 -8.89 -1.04 -4.30
C ALA A 25 -10.20 -0.45 -3.74
N THR A 26 -10.99 -1.30 -3.09
CA THR A 26 -12.27 -0.92 -2.51
C THR A 26 -12.04 0.04 -1.33
N THR A 27 -12.57 1.25 -1.45
CA THR A 27 -12.58 2.24 -0.36
C THR A 27 -13.93 2.15 0.36
N GLU A 28 -14.22 1.02 1.00
CA GLU A 28 -15.36 0.96 1.90
C GLU A 28 -14.92 1.47 3.27
N GLY A 29 -15.44 2.65 3.65
CA GLY A 29 -15.13 3.38 4.89
C GLY A 29 -15.65 2.71 6.17
N GLY A 30 -15.68 1.38 6.22
CA GLY A 30 -16.13 0.59 7.35
C GLY A 30 -14.97 -0.17 8.00
N SER A 31 -14.95 -0.18 9.33
CA SER A 31 -14.04 -0.97 10.15
C SER A 31 -13.83 -2.39 9.64
N ALA A 32 -12.57 -2.79 9.43
CA ALA A 32 -12.07 -4.10 9.01
C ALA A 32 -12.34 -4.53 7.55
N GLY A 33 -11.62 -3.90 6.61
CA GLY A 33 -11.50 -4.38 5.23
C GLY A 33 -10.49 -5.53 5.05
N PRO A 34 -10.52 -6.27 3.93
CA PRO A 34 -9.52 -7.27 3.60
C PRO A 34 -8.14 -6.64 3.36
N VAL A 35 -7.06 -7.40 3.62
CA VAL A 35 -5.71 -7.00 3.20
C VAL A 35 -5.70 -6.82 1.68
N GLN A 36 -5.21 -5.66 1.21
CA GLN A 36 -5.19 -5.33 -0.21
C GLN A 36 -3.75 -5.41 -0.73
N VAL A 37 -3.61 -5.91 -1.95
CA VAL A 37 -2.32 -6.10 -2.62
C VAL A 37 -2.38 -5.47 -3.98
N GLY A 38 -1.45 -4.56 -4.28
CA GLY A 38 -1.39 -3.85 -5.56
C GLY A 38 0.00 -3.97 -6.18
N VAL A 39 0.06 -4.24 -7.49
CA VAL A 39 1.33 -4.33 -8.23
C VAL A 39 1.44 -3.14 -9.15
N VAL A 40 2.55 -2.40 -9.04
CA VAL A 40 2.81 -1.16 -9.77
C VAL A 40 4.10 -1.29 -10.56
N LYS A 41 4.06 -0.87 -11.83
CA LYS A 41 5.25 -0.83 -12.68
C LYS A 41 6.08 0.41 -12.37
N VAL A 42 7.39 0.23 -12.25
CA VAL A 42 8.35 1.32 -12.10
C VAL A 42 8.59 1.94 -13.47
N VAL A 43 8.07 3.14 -13.69
CA VAL A 43 8.27 3.89 -14.94
C VAL A 43 9.73 4.35 -15.00
N ASP A 44 10.51 3.75 -15.90
CA ASP A 44 11.92 4.08 -16.13
C ASP A 44 12.13 4.54 -17.58
N GLN A 45 12.52 5.81 -17.75
CA GLN A 45 12.76 6.39 -19.07
C GLN A 45 13.89 5.69 -19.83
N ARG A 46 14.87 5.09 -19.14
CA ARG A 46 15.97 4.37 -19.78
C ARG A 46 15.46 3.16 -20.56
N LEU A 47 14.45 2.47 -20.04
CA LEU A 47 13.82 1.35 -20.73
C LEU A 47 13.06 1.81 -21.99
N SER A 48 12.49 3.02 -21.98
CA SER A 48 11.86 3.60 -23.17
C SER A 48 12.89 3.90 -24.25
N VAL A 49 14.02 4.51 -23.90
CA VAL A 49 15.13 4.81 -24.83
C VAL A 49 15.69 3.51 -25.43
N LEU A 50 15.95 2.50 -24.60
CA LEU A 50 16.42 1.20 -25.08
C LEU A 50 15.38 0.50 -25.97
N GLY A 51 14.09 0.64 -25.65
CA GLY A 51 13.00 0.13 -26.47
C GLY A 51 12.98 0.76 -27.87
N GLN A 52 13.23 2.06 -27.98
CA GLN A 52 13.33 2.76 -29.26
C GLN A 52 14.61 2.42 -30.02
N MET A 53 15.72 2.19 -29.33
CA MET A 53 17.00 1.86 -29.97
C MET A 53 17.00 0.44 -30.56
N TYR A 54 16.50 -0.53 -29.81
CA TYR A 54 16.64 -1.95 -30.13
C TYR A 54 15.36 -2.60 -30.68
N HIS A 55 14.22 -1.90 -30.68
CA HIS A 55 12.93 -2.38 -31.20
C HIS A 55 12.56 -3.82 -30.74
N PRO A 56 12.62 -4.12 -29.43
CA PRO A 56 12.30 -5.46 -28.93
C PRO A 56 10.81 -5.74 -29.10
N ARG A 57 10.43 -7.03 -29.14
CA ARG A 57 9.01 -7.44 -29.20
C ARG A 57 8.19 -6.99 -27.98
N LYS A 58 8.85 -6.78 -26.83
CA LYS A 58 8.21 -6.36 -25.57
C LYS A 58 9.21 -5.64 -24.69
N VAL A 59 8.80 -4.52 -24.09
CA VAL A 59 9.52 -3.86 -23.00
C VAL A 59 8.88 -4.28 -21.68
N VAL A 60 9.71 -4.79 -20.75
CA VAL A 60 9.27 -5.26 -19.43
C VAL A 60 9.82 -4.31 -18.38
N TYR A 61 8.92 -3.71 -17.59
CA TYR A 61 9.27 -2.82 -16.49
C TYR A 61 9.42 -3.61 -15.19
N ALA A 62 10.24 -3.13 -14.27
CA ALA A 62 10.30 -3.65 -12.92
C ALA A 62 8.96 -3.41 -12.19
N GLU A 63 8.63 -4.27 -11.24
CA GLU A 63 7.36 -4.23 -10.51
C GLU A 63 7.59 -4.15 -9.00
N ILE A 64 6.76 -3.35 -8.32
CA ILE A 64 6.71 -3.21 -6.87
C ILE A 64 5.33 -3.66 -6.40
N LYS A 65 5.28 -4.50 -5.36
CA LYS A 65 4.05 -4.96 -4.73
C LYS A 65 3.83 -4.21 -3.43
N PHE A 66 2.72 -3.50 -3.33
CA PHE A 66 2.29 -2.80 -2.13
C PHE A 66 1.25 -3.63 -1.38
N TRP A 67 1.37 -3.66 -0.06
CA TRP A 67 0.41 -4.26 0.86
C TRP A 67 -0.24 -3.15 1.69
N ASP A 68 -1.56 -2.98 1.57
CA ASP A 68 -2.35 -2.14 2.48
C ASP A 68 -2.97 -3.02 3.56
N LEU A 69 -2.70 -2.68 4.82
CA LEU A 69 -3.17 -3.41 6.00
C LEU A 69 -4.17 -2.54 6.76
N PRO A 70 -5.49 -2.80 6.62
CA PRO A 70 -6.50 -2.12 7.40
C PRO A 70 -6.32 -2.35 8.92
N PRO A 71 -6.88 -1.46 9.77
CA PRO A 71 -6.88 -1.67 11.22
C PRO A 71 -7.49 -3.03 11.58
N ALA A 72 -6.93 -3.70 12.58
CA ALA A 72 -7.52 -4.92 13.11
C ALA A 72 -8.92 -4.64 13.69
N PRO A 73 -9.93 -5.51 13.46
CA PRO A 73 -11.27 -5.32 14.03
C PRO A 73 -11.22 -5.18 15.55
N ALA A 74 -11.94 -4.19 16.07
CA ALA A 74 -11.94 -3.80 17.48
C ALA A 74 -12.54 -4.85 18.43
N GLU A 75 -13.25 -5.87 17.94
CA GLU A 75 -14.07 -6.75 18.77
C GLU A 75 -13.29 -7.80 19.57
N LYS A 76 -12.01 -8.08 19.28
CA LYS A 76 -11.26 -9.18 19.94
C LYS A 76 -9.80 -8.88 20.28
N THR A 77 -9.42 -7.60 20.28
CA THR A 77 -8.07 -7.21 20.66
C THR A 77 -8.10 -6.75 22.11
N GLN A 78 -7.49 -7.55 23.00
CA GLN A 78 -7.07 -7.04 24.32
C GLN A 78 -6.32 -5.71 24.11
N ARG A 79 -6.47 -4.75 25.02
CA ARG A 79 -5.88 -3.38 24.97
C ARG A 79 -4.40 -3.28 24.53
N ASN A 80 -3.66 -4.39 24.48
CA ASN A 80 -2.26 -4.49 24.12
C ASN A 80 -1.93 -5.18 22.77
N GLN A 81 -2.91 -5.62 21.95
CA GLN A 81 -2.62 -6.29 20.65
C GLN A 81 -2.88 -5.39 19.44
N VAL A 82 -1.96 -4.47 19.17
CA VAL A 82 -2.04 -3.54 18.02
C VAL A 82 -1.98 -4.26 16.66
N LEU A 83 -1.42 -5.48 16.59
CA LEU A 83 -1.20 -6.23 15.35
C LEU A 83 -1.76 -7.65 15.44
N SER A 84 -2.54 -8.07 14.43
CA SER A 84 -2.94 -9.48 14.29
C SER A 84 -1.75 -10.35 13.86
N GLY A 85 -1.81 -11.67 14.09
CA GLY A 85 -0.77 -12.60 13.60
C GLY A 85 -0.57 -12.53 12.08
N ARG A 86 -1.66 -12.29 11.33
CA ARG A 86 -1.62 -12.05 9.89
C ARG A 86 -0.86 -10.76 9.53
N HIS A 87 -1.08 -9.68 10.27
CA HIS A 87 -0.34 -8.43 10.06
C HIS A 87 1.15 -8.62 10.34
N ARG A 88 1.50 -9.31 11.43
CA ARG A 88 2.90 -9.58 11.76
C ARG A 88 3.63 -10.38 10.68
N ASN A 89 2.98 -11.41 10.14
CA ASN A 89 3.57 -12.22 9.06
C ASN A 89 3.83 -11.39 7.79
N ILE A 90 2.88 -10.53 7.41
CA ILE A 90 3.04 -9.64 6.24
C ILE A 90 4.18 -8.64 6.49
N LEU A 91 4.22 -8.01 7.67
CA LEU A 91 5.26 -7.04 8.01
C LEU A 91 6.66 -7.69 8.07
N GLN A 92 6.76 -8.92 8.57
CA GLN A 92 8.02 -9.67 8.58
C GLN A 92 8.47 -10.11 7.20
N GLY A 93 7.53 -10.35 6.27
CA GLY A 93 7.81 -10.73 4.90
C GLY A 93 8.04 -9.54 3.94
N ALA A 94 7.86 -8.30 4.41
CA ALA A 94 8.07 -7.12 3.57
C ALA A 94 9.55 -6.77 3.47
N ASP A 95 10.00 -6.38 2.28
CA ASP A 95 11.35 -5.86 2.05
C ASP A 95 11.51 -4.45 2.62
N SER A 96 10.41 -3.69 2.73
CA SER A 96 10.40 -2.31 3.21
C SER A 96 9.06 -1.88 3.78
N LEU A 97 9.08 -0.86 4.64
CA LEU A 97 7.89 -0.24 5.22
C LEU A 97 7.70 1.17 4.67
N LEU A 98 6.48 1.49 4.23
CA LEU A 98 6.06 2.82 3.83
C LEU A 98 5.19 3.42 4.94
N LEU A 99 5.77 4.33 5.73
CA LEU A 99 5.09 4.98 6.85
C LEU A 99 4.29 6.20 6.36
N VAL A 100 2.96 6.15 6.52
CA VAL A 100 2.06 7.26 6.21
C VAL A 100 1.73 8.03 7.49
N VAL A 101 2.22 9.27 7.56
CA VAL A 101 1.97 10.21 8.66
C VAL A 101 1.01 11.29 8.19
N ARG A 102 -0.06 11.53 8.96
CA ARG A 102 -0.99 12.63 8.72
C ARG A 102 -0.31 13.95 9.06
N ALA A 103 -0.22 14.86 8.10
CA ALA A 103 0.37 16.19 8.25
C ALA A 103 -0.59 17.31 7.79
N PHE A 104 -1.90 17.06 7.94
CA PHE A 104 -2.98 17.98 7.58
C PHE A 104 -4.09 17.90 8.64
N GLU A 105 -4.78 19.00 8.89
CA GLU A 105 -5.91 19.08 9.83
C GLU A 105 -7.17 18.42 9.24
N ASP A 106 -8.18 18.18 10.08
CA ASP A 106 -9.48 17.68 9.60
C ASP A 106 -10.42 18.87 9.43
N ASP A 107 -10.72 19.26 8.18
CA ASP A 107 -11.69 20.33 7.90
C ASP A 107 -13.13 19.94 8.31
N LEU A 108 -13.35 18.69 8.73
CA LEU A 108 -14.65 18.10 9.08
C LEU A 108 -14.88 17.91 10.60
N GLN A 109 -14.02 18.48 11.45
CA GLN A 109 -14.30 18.57 12.89
C GLN A 109 -14.58 20.03 13.28
N GLY A 110 -15.78 20.48 12.93
CA GLY A 110 -16.49 21.60 13.55
C GLY A 110 -17.64 21.08 14.40
#